data_AF-A0A960T3V0-F1
#
_entry.id   AF-A0A960T3V0-F1
#
_cell.length_a   1.000
_cell.length_b   1.000
_cell.length_c   1.000
_cell.angle_alpha   90.00
_cell.angle_beta   90.00
_cell.angle_gamma   90.00
#
_symmetry.space_group_name_H-M   'P 1'
#
loop_
_entity.id
_entity.type
_entity.pdbx_description
1 polymer ?
#
loop_
_entity_poly.entity_id
_entity_poly.type
_entity_poly.pdbx_seq_one_letter_code
_entity_poly.pdbx_strand_id
1 'polypeptide(L)'
;MVERGQIVKVSADKDGVITREQLTQHWTDWIDYWSVDFDFESKREIIRVQNPETGESEEQWTGDYVFENEWQSFRTKKDRSLELKSVAHECPPGRRKVAVKVVDIFGNDTMTIVDVAVGGKK
;
A
#
# COMPACT_ATOMS: atom_id res chain seq x y z
N MET A 1 -19.76 -1.05 -12.13
CA MET A 1 -19.49 -2.17 -13.06
C MET A 1 -18.23 -1.83 -13.84
N VAL A 2 -17.40 -2.82 -14.16
CA VAL A 2 -16.25 -2.61 -15.06
C VAL A 2 -16.73 -2.89 -16.48
N GLU A 3 -16.71 -1.89 -17.35
CA GLU A 3 -17.02 -2.03 -18.78
C GLU A 3 -15.80 -1.55 -19.57
N ARG A 4 -15.27 -2.38 -20.48
CA ARG A 4 -14.14 -2.05 -21.37
C ARG A 4 -12.90 -1.49 -20.65
N GLY A 5 -12.59 -1.98 -19.45
CA GLY A 5 -11.45 -1.50 -18.67
C GLY A 5 -11.67 -0.11 -18.05
N GLN A 6 -12.92 0.32 -17.87
CA GLN A 6 -13.29 1.53 -17.14
C GLN A 6 -14.31 1.19 -16.06
N ILE A 7 -14.21 1.83 -14.89
CA ILE A 7 -15.28 1.72 -13.89
C ILE A 7 -16.37 2.72 -14.24
N VAL A 8 -17.58 2.21 -14.42
CA VAL A 8 -18.78 3.02 -14.58
C VAL A 8 -19.67 2.82 -13.36
N LYS A 9 -20.06 3.92 -12.72
CA LYS A 9 -21.14 3.95 -11.74
C LYS A 9 -22.44 4.07 -12.51
N VAL A 10 -23.32 3.10 -12.31
CA VAL A 10 -24.65 3.07 -12.91
C VAL A 10 -25.67 3.34 -11.81
N SER A 11 -26.49 4.36 -11.99
CA SER A 11 -27.62 4.68 -11.09
C SER A 11 -28.91 4.76 -11.88
N ALA A 12 -30.02 4.29 -11.30
CA ALA A 12 -31.35 4.43 -11.86
C ALA A 12 -32.19 5.30 -10.94
N ASP A 13 -32.93 6.27 -11.50
CA ASP A 13 -33.94 7.00 -10.74
C ASP A 13 -35.30 6.26 -10.74
N LYS A 14 -36.28 6.83 -10.02
CA LYS A 14 -37.62 6.24 -9.89
C LYS A 14 -38.40 6.21 -11.22
N ASP A 15 -37.97 7.01 -12.20
CA ASP A 15 -38.58 7.14 -13.52
C ASP A 15 -37.91 6.20 -14.55
N GLY A 16 -36.95 5.38 -14.11
CA GLY A 16 -36.25 4.40 -14.93
C GLY A 16 -35.11 4.97 -15.77
N VAL A 17 -34.71 6.23 -15.53
CA VAL A 17 -33.57 6.83 -16.22
C VAL A 17 -32.27 6.26 -15.66
N ILE A 18 -31.51 5.60 -16.52
CA ILE A 18 -30.20 5.05 -16.19
C ILE A 18 -29.13 6.12 -16.44
N THR A 19 -28.45 6.54 -15.39
CA THR A 19 -27.27 7.42 -15.44
C THR A 19 -25.99 6.59 -15.35
N ARG A 20 -25.02 6.89 -16.22
CA ARG A 20 -23.72 6.23 -16.30
C ARG A 20 -22.62 7.27 -16.08
N GLU A 21 -21.88 7.16 -15.00
CA GLU A 21 -20.77 8.05 -14.65
C GLU A 21 -19.45 7.29 -14.72
N GLN A 22 -18.51 7.73 -15.56
CA GLN A 22 -17.18 7.15 -15.64
C GLN A 22 -16.32 7.62 -14.46
N LEU A 23 -15.87 6.68 -13.63
CA LEU A 23 -15.10 6.95 -12.42
C LEU A 23 -13.58 6.84 -12.60
N THR A 24 -13.10 6.30 -13.72
CA THR A 24 -11.66 6.13 -14.00
C THR A 24 -11.27 6.98 -15.20
N GLN A 25 -10.75 8.18 -14.94
CA GLN A 25 -10.21 9.11 -15.94
C GLN A 25 -8.69 9.18 -15.88
N HIS A 26 -8.12 9.07 -14.68
CA HIS A 26 -6.69 9.05 -14.42
C HIS A 26 -6.25 7.67 -13.94
N TRP A 27 -4.98 7.32 -14.15
CA TRP A 27 -4.43 6.04 -13.70
C TRP A 27 -4.52 5.87 -12.17
N THR A 28 -4.49 6.98 -11.43
CA THR A 28 -4.63 6.98 -9.96
C THR A 28 -6.00 6.54 -9.50
N ASP A 29 -7.03 6.63 -10.34
CA ASP A 29 -8.40 6.25 -9.99
C ASP A 29 -8.57 4.74 -9.78
N TRP A 30 -7.56 3.96 -10.17
CA TRP A 30 -7.44 2.54 -9.89
C TRP A 30 -6.88 2.23 -8.50
N ILE A 31 -6.37 3.24 -7.80
CA ILE A 31 -5.78 3.08 -6.46
C ILE A 31 -6.78 3.55 -5.42
N ASP A 32 -7.13 2.66 -4.49
CA ASP A 32 -7.98 2.96 -3.35
C ASP A 32 -7.17 3.25 -2.08
N TYR A 33 -6.00 2.65 -1.93
CA TYR A 33 -5.12 2.82 -0.78
C TYR A 33 -3.65 2.70 -1.18
N TRP A 34 -2.77 3.47 -0.55
CA TRP A 34 -1.35 3.19 -0.54
C TRP A 34 -0.67 3.64 0.74
N SER A 35 0.45 3.03 1.08
CA SER A 35 1.24 3.32 2.27
C SER A 35 2.74 3.23 2.02
N VAL A 36 3.50 3.85 2.91
CA VAL A 36 4.95 3.95 2.87
C VAL A 36 5.53 3.51 4.21
N ASP A 37 6.56 2.70 4.12
CA ASP A 37 7.53 2.40 5.18
C ASP A 37 8.86 3.04 4.74
N PHE A 38 9.34 4.02 5.51
CA PHE A 38 10.53 4.80 5.16
C PHE A 38 11.83 4.05 5.48
N ASP A 39 11.80 2.98 6.27
CA ASP A 39 12.96 2.15 6.63
C ASP A 39 12.58 0.67 6.79
N PHE A 40 12.26 0.02 5.67
CA PHE A 40 11.69 -1.32 5.63
C PHE A 40 12.55 -2.40 6.28
N GLU A 41 13.87 -2.23 6.31
CA GLU A 41 14.79 -3.21 6.91
C GLU A 41 14.98 -3.01 8.43
N SER A 42 14.26 -2.06 9.04
CA SER A 42 14.40 -1.72 10.46
C SER A 42 13.90 -2.81 11.41
N LYS A 43 12.91 -3.61 10.98
CA LYS A 43 12.24 -4.59 11.84
C LYS A 43 12.14 -5.98 11.21
N ARG A 44 12.95 -6.91 11.69
CA ARG A 44 12.93 -8.32 11.27
C ARG A 44 11.62 -8.98 11.67
N GLU A 45 11.05 -9.79 10.76
CA GLU A 45 9.88 -10.61 11.07
C GLU A 45 10.29 -11.87 11.84
N ILE A 46 9.91 -11.94 13.12
CA ILE A 46 10.26 -13.04 14.01
C ILE A 46 9.00 -13.85 14.32
N ILE A 47 9.05 -15.16 14.06
CA ILE A 47 8.00 -16.11 14.42
C ILE A 47 8.43 -16.96 15.61
N ARG A 48 7.45 -17.50 16.33
CA ARG A 48 7.67 -18.50 17.38
C ARG A 48 7.34 -19.87 16.83
N VAL A 49 8.33 -20.76 16.82
CA VAL A 49 8.19 -22.14 16.39
C VAL A 49 8.31 -23.03 17.62
N GLN A 50 7.39 -23.98 17.79
CA GLN A 50 7.48 -24.95 18.86
C GLN A 50 8.35 -26.12 18.41
N ASN A 51 9.37 -26.43 19.20
CA ASN A 51 10.21 -27.60 19.00
C ASN A 51 9.39 -28.87 19.31
N PRO A 52 9.19 -29.78 18.34
CA PRO A 52 8.37 -30.97 18.54
C PRO A 52 8.99 -32.00 19.50
N GLU A 53 10.31 -31.92 19.74
CA GLU A 53 11.03 -32.85 20.63
C GLU A 53 11.08 -32.36 22.07
N THR A 54 11.26 -31.05 22.28
CA THR A 54 11.39 -30.46 23.63
C THR A 54 10.10 -29.80 24.13
N GLY A 55 9.17 -29.48 23.23
CA GLY A 55 7.95 -28.73 23.54
C GLY A 55 8.18 -27.23 23.80
N GLU A 56 9.43 -26.77 23.78
CA GLU A 56 9.81 -25.37 24.00
C GLU A 56 9.54 -24.51 22.77
N SER A 57 9.29 -23.21 22.98
CA SER A 57 9.11 -22.24 21.89
C SER A 57 10.41 -21.52 21.61
N GLU A 58 10.84 -21.52 20.36
CA GLU A 58 12.04 -20.84 19.88
C GLU A 58 11.64 -19.69 18.95
N GLU A 59 12.34 -18.55 19.06
CA GLU A 59 12.15 -17.41 18.17
C GLU A 59 13.07 -17.53 16.95
N GLN A 60 12.49 -17.46 15.76
CA GLN A 60 13.21 -17.60 14.49
C GLN A 60 12.88 -16.43 13.56
N TRP A 61 13.92 -15.81 13.00
CA TRP A 61 13.76 -14.84 11.92
C TRP A 61 13.34 -15.56 10.63
N THR A 62 12.32 -15.04 9.95
CA THR A 62 11.80 -15.63 8.71
C THR A 62 12.67 -15.33 7.49
N GLY A 63 13.59 -14.35 7.59
CA GLY A 63 14.33 -13.80 6.46
C GLY A 63 13.65 -12.58 5.83
N ASP A 64 12.43 -12.24 6.26
CA ASP A 64 11.69 -11.06 5.81
C ASP A 64 11.62 -9.98 6.91
N TYR A 65 11.07 -8.83 6.55
CA TYR A 65 10.88 -7.69 7.44
C TYR A 65 9.40 -7.35 7.60
N VAL A 66 9.06 -6.82 8.78
CA VAL A 66 7.71 -6.35 9.08
C VAL A 66 7.52 -5.00 8.40
N PHE A 67 6.54 -4.91 7.50
CA PHE A 67 6.13 -3.63 6.94
C PHE A 67 5.52 -2.73 8.02
N GLU A 68 6.18 -1.63 8.33
CA GLU A 68 5.69 -0.63 9.26
C GLU A 68 4.96 0.48 8.50
N ASN A 69 3.65 0.56 8.69
CA ASN A 69 2.82 1.55 8.03
C ASN A 69 2.99 2.93 8.67
N GLU A 70 4.08 3.62 8.31
CA GLU A 70 4.44 4.93 8.86
C GLU A 70 3.64 6.07 8.23
N TRP A 71 3.22 5.92 6.98
CA TRP A 71 2.36 6.87 6.30
C TRP A 71 1.41 6.18 5.33
N GLN A 72 0.19 6.69 5.18
CA GLN A 72 -0.82 6.16 4.27
C GLN A 72 -1.75 7.23 3.70
N SER A 73 -2.30 6.96 2.52
CA SER A 73 -3.43 7.70 1.95
C SER A 73 -4.44 6.74 1.34
N PHE A 74 -5.73 7.08 1.46
CA PHE A 74 -6.81 6.25 0.96
C PHE A 74 -8.02 7.06 0.55
N ARG A 75 -8.79 6.52 -0.40
CA ARG A 75 -10.07 7.08 -0.82
C ARG A 75 -11.18 6.57 0.08
N THR A 76 -12.21 7.39 0.26
CA THR A 76 -13.46 6.98 0.90
C THR A 76 -14.62 7.08 -0.08
N LYS A 77 -15.78 6.51 0.29
CA LYS A 77 -17.01 6.69 -0.51
C LYS A 77 -17.44 8.16 -0.62
N LYS A 78 -17.09 8.99 0.36
CA LYS A 78 -17.46 10.41 0.43
C LYS A 78 -16.41 11.30 -0.24
N ASP A 79 -15.13 11.00 -0.01
CA ASP A 79 -14.00 11.73 -0.55
C ASP A 79 -13.20 10.81 -1.46
N ARG A 80 -13.26 11.09 -2.76
CA ARG A 80 -12.55 10.34 -3.78
C ARG A 80 -11.20 10.94 -4.09
N SER A 81 -10.63 11.86 -3.30
CA SER A 81 -9.25 12.33 -3.48
C SER A 81 -8.24 11.31 -2.93
N LEU A 82 -7.03 11.32 -3.49
CA LEU A 82 -5.91 10.50 -3.02
C LEU A 82 -4.65 11.37 -3.01
N GLU A 83 -3.95 11.40 -1.87
CA GLU A 83 -2.69 12.12 -1.77
C GLU A 83 -1.60 11.28 -2.45
N LEU A 84 -0.90 11.85 -3.44
CA LEU A 84 0.13 11.15 -4.21
C LEU A 84 1.56 11.47 -3.72
N LYS A 85 1.65 12.22 -2.61
CA LYS A 85 2.92 12.59 -1.98
C LYS A 85 2.81 12.22 -0.51
N SER A 86 3.80 11.50 0.00
CA SER A 86 3.88 11.28 1.44
C SER A 86 4.30 12.57 2.14
N VAL A 87 4.23 12.54 3.47
CA VAL A 87 4.96 13.49 4.29
C VAL A 87 6.47 13.40 4.03
N ALA A 88 7.18 14.50 4.26
CA ALA A 88 8.63 14.47 4.33
C ALA A 88 9.06 13.69 5.58
N HIS A 89 10.05 12.82 5.44
CA HIS A 89 10.60 12.02 6.53
C HIS A 89 12.09 12.35 6.70
N GLU A 90 12.44 12.92 7.86
CA GLU A 90 13.83 13.21 8.21
C GLU A 90 14.57 11.94 8.61
N CYS A 91 15.80 11.81 8.14
CA CYS A 91 16.54 10.57 8.28
C CYS A 91 18.05 10.81 8.16
N PRO A 92 18.90 10.04 8.88
CA PRO A 92 20.35 10.20 8.80
C PRO A 92 20.89 9.95 7.38
N PRO A 93 22.08 10.47 7.03
CA PRO A 93 22.76 10.07 5.79
C PRO A 93 23.02 8.56 5.75
N GLY A 94 22.87 7.95 4.58
CA GLY A 94 23.05 6.51 4.42
C GLY A 94 22.17 5.91 3.32
N ARG A 95 22.38 4.62 3.05
CA ARG A 95 21.49 3.83 2.20
C ARG A 95 20.37 3.24 3.05
N ARG A 96 19.16 3.23 2.53
CA ARG A 96 18.01 2.54 3.13
C ARG A 96 17.06 2.03 2.06
N LYS A 97 16.11 1.21 2.48
CA LYS A 97 15.06 0.67 1.64
C LYS A 97 13.73 1.26 2.07
N VAL A 98 13.06 1.95 1.15
CA VAL A 98 11.70 2.44 1.34
C VAL A 98 10.76 1.43 0.70
N ALA A 99 9.81 0.89 1.46
CA ALA A 99 8.77 0.03 0.89
C ALA A 99 7.49 0.83 0.64
N VAL A 100 6.91 0.65 -0.54
CA VAL A 100 5.64 1.26 -0.92
C VAL A 100 4.64 0.15 -1.21
N LYS A 101 3.52 0.16 -0.49
CA LYS A 101 2.42 -0.78 -0.68
C LYS A 101 1.24 -0.07 -1.32
N VAL A 102 0.71 -0.62 -2.40
CA VAL A 102 -0.44 -0.06 -3.15
C VAL A 102 -1.53 -1.11 -3.21
N VAL A 103 -2.77 -0.70 -2.95
CA VAL A 103 -3.96 -1.54 -3.04
C VAL A 103 -4.90 -0.93 -4.07
N ASP A 104 -5.27 -1.74 -5.05
CA ASP A 104 -6.22 -1.35 -6.09
C ASP A 104 -7.68 -1.42 -5.60
N ILE A 105 -8.57 -0.87 -6.42
CA ILE A 105 -10.04 -0.89 -6.24
C ILE A 105 -10.67 -2.29 -6.15
N PHE A 106 -9.96 -3.35 -6.56
CA PHE A 106 -10.41 -4.73 -6.46
C PHE A 106 -9.87 -5.41 -5.20
N GLY A 107 -9.06 -4.70 -4.41
CA GLY A 107 -8.44 -5.20 -3.20
C GLY A 107 -7.13 -5.96 -3.45
N ASN A 108 -6.59 -5.97 -4.67
CA ASN A 108 -5.28 -6.58 -4.89
C ASN A 108 -4.20 -5.63 -4.38
N ASP A 109 -3.27 -6.16 -3.61
CA ASP A 109 -2.13 -5.41 -3.12
C ASP A 109 -0.84 -5.78 -3.86
N THR A 110 0.03 -4.78 -3.99
CA THR A 110 1.41 -4.95 -4.46
C THR A 110 2.34 -4.14 -3.58
N MET A 111 3.57 -4.62 -3.40
CA MET A 111 4.61 -3.92 -2.65
C MET A 111 5.86 -3.79 -3.52
N THR A 112 6.46 -2.61 -3.52
CA THR A 112 7.73 -2.33 -4.20
C THR A 112 8.71 -1.73 -3.22
N ILE A 113 9.95 -2.22 -3.24
CA ILE A 113 11.04 -1.72 -2.41
C ILE A 113 11.96 -0.85 -3.27
N VAL A 114 12.26 0.35 -2.78
CA VAL A 114 13.09 1.35 -3.45
C VAL A 114 14.33 1.61 -2.61
N ASP A 115 15.50 1.41 -3.22
CA ASP A 115 16.78 1.78 -2.63
C ASP A 115 16.97 3.29 -2.69
N VAL A 116 17.16 3.93 -1.54
CA VAL A 116 17.37 5.37 -1.42
C VAL A 116 18.71 5.64 -0.72
N ALA A 117 19.51 6.55 -1.29
CA ALA A 117 20.74 7.04 -0.69
C ALA A 117 20.58 8.52 -0.31
N VAL A 118 20.60 8.81 0.99
CA VAL A 118 20.47 10.17 1.52
C VAL A 118 21.84 10.72 1.90
N GLY A 119 22.14 11.94 1.49
CA GLY A 119 23.40 12.63 1.80
C GLY A 119 24.63 12.16 1.00
N GLY A 120 24.46 11.30 -0.01
CA GLY A 120 25.53 10.92 -0.92
C GLY A 120 25.85 12.03 -1.93
N LYS A 121 27.13 12.38 -2.10
CA LYS A 121 27.58 13.10 -3.29
C LYS A 121 27.37 12.19 -4.51
N LYS A 122 26.71 12.71 -5.54
CA LYS A 122 26.63 12.06 -6.86
C LYS A 122 28.02 11.82 -7.45
#